data_AF-A0A9P6XET2-F1
#
_entry.id   AF-A0A9P6XET2-F1
#
_cell.length_a   1.000
_cell.length_b   1.000
_cell.length_c   1.000
_cell.angle_alpha   90.00
_cell.angle_beta   90.00
_cell.angle_gamma   90.00
#
_symmetry.space_group_name_H-M   'P 1'
#
loop_
_entity.id
_entity.type
_entity.pdbx_description
1 polymer ?
#
loop_
_entity_poly.entity_id
_entity_poly.type
_entity_poly.pdbx_seq_one_letter_code
_entity_poly.pdbx_strand_id
1 'polypeptide(L)'
;MEQLLDHLSWLTTPKDFEILCQPPIPGRLQSYTRRGRCTEYQHFAAIPWTQLHDFSSLSSHVRIRFQDTVSLEKLQQDLGISEQETFIHRDEHLYDWRMYENVSEARMILKNGSNYIDSFTDRKFYKIFTPEHWQKRPERLLQLGGIFGSTRMNMVKPEHLELQQLIAETLHYRLDTPLGETVKGIVKHVGGKARFMAVHFRVGDVPFRNYATDNLHMFERNMSIATGIPVPALPPLNEFGVFTTLPKPPPKPKNTIHVIPPRDLRDVPWSNLCQHVSPNLTVSTEHIKSRAIVYIATDHKDMRGENSRLLEWFDYFPCTITLNDIPPELLDPLDQMHCMFSPSKSLKSYLIPLVDAMVAAHARRIFTTPRSTFSKYIGELNEAWVLKEQGYTQSSFLE
;
A
#
# COMPACT_ATOMS: atom_id res chain seq x y z
N MET A 1 25.28 0.52 1.77
CA MET A 1 24.83 0.05 0.44
C MET A 1 25.54 -1.24 0.05
N GLU A 2 26.87 -1.33 0.08
CA GLU A 2 27.62 -2.59 -0.14
C GLU A 2 27.10 -3.74 0.74
N GLN A 3 27.02 -3.55 2.06
CA GLN A 3 26.45 -4.58 2.96
C GLN A 3 25.01 -5.00 2.61
N LEU A 4 24.19 -4.10 2.07
CA LEU A 4 22.82 -4.41 1.65
C LEU A 4 22.82 -5.19 0.34
N LEU A 5 23.63 -4.77 -0.64
CA LEU A 5 23.75 -5.46 -1.92
C LEU A 5 24.38 -6.84 -1.76
N ASP A 6 25.40 -6.98 -0.91
CA ASP A 6 25.98 -8.29 -0.55
C ASP A 6 24.94 -9.20 0.10
N HIS A 7 24.15 -8.63 1.01
CA HIS A 7 23.09 -9.35 1.71
C HIS A 7 21.97 -9.79 0.75
N LEU A 8 21.47 -8.89 -0.10
CA LEU A 8 20.45 -9.20 -1.11
C LEU A 8 20.99 -10.15 -2.19
N SER A 9 22.24 -9.99 -2.60
CA SER A 9 22.94 -10.91 -3.51
C SER A 9 22.94 -12.32 -2.91
N TRP A 10 23.27 -12.44 -1.62
CA TRP A 10 23.22 -13.73 -0.94
C TRP A 10 21.79 -14.33 -0.92
N LEU A 11 20.76 -13.53 -0.67
CA LEU A 11 19.36 -13.98 -0.62
C LEU A 11 18.78 -14.36 -1.99
N THR A 12 19.26 -13.74 -3.07
CA THR A 12 18.71 -13.88 -4.43
C THR A 12 19.53 -14.79 -5.33
N THR A 13 20.79 -15.06 -5.00
CA THR A 13 21.60 -16.04 -5.73
C THR A 13 20.97 -17.43 -5.60
N PRO A 14 20.69 -18.14 -6.71
CA PRO A 14 20.12 -19.49 -6.70
C PRO A 14 20.93 -20.47 -5.84
N LYS A 15 20.28 -21.07 -4.83
CA LYS A 15 20.87 -22.01 -3.88
C LYS A 15 19.82 -23.00 -3.40
N ASP A 16 20.25 -24.21 -3.03
CA ASP A 16 19.40 -25.15 -2.32
C ASP A 16 19.35 -24.77 -0.83
N PHE A 17 18.40 -23.91 -0.49
CA PHE A 17 18.21 -23.49 0.89
C PHE A 17 17.63 -24.59 1.77
N GLU A 18 16.98 -25.62 1.21
CA GLU A 18 16.51 -26.75 2.02
C GLU A 18 17.70 -27.56 2.54
N ILE A 19 18.72 -27.77 1.72
CA ILE A 19 19.99 -28.38 2.15
C ILE A 19 20.79 -27.43 3.06
N LEU A 20 20.84 -26.14 2.75
CA LEU A 20 21.65 -25.18 3.51
C LEU A 20 21.07 -24.84 4.88
N CYS A 21 19.74 -24.87 5.03
CA CYS A 21 19.01 -24.44 6.22
C CYS A 21 18.51 -25.58 7.09
N GLN A 22 19.34 -26.63 7.20
CA GLN A 22 19.15 -27.72 8.14
C GLN A 22 19.35 -27.26 9.60
N PRO A 23 18.76 -27.95 10.59
CA PRO A 23 19.00 -27.67 12.01
C PRO A 23 20.50 -27.69 12.36
N PRO A 24 20.95 -26.85 13.32
CA PRO A 24 22.35 -26.80 13.70
C PRO A 24 22.80 -28.13 14.31
N ILE A 25 24.04 -28.52 14.02
CA ILE A 25 24.64 -29.75 14.53
C ILE A 25 25.36 -29.40 15.85
N PRO A 26 25.00 -30.02 16.98
CA PRO A 26 25.68 -29.79 18.26
C PRO A 26 27.20 -29.92 18.14
N GLY A 27 27.94 -28.96 18.70
CA GLY A 27 29.42 -28.95 18.68
C GLY A 27 30.06 -28.38 17.40
N ARG A 28 29.28 -28.03 16.36
CA ARG A 28 29.82 -27.46 15.11
C ARG A 28 29.43 -25.99 14.95
N LEU A 29 30.27 -25.06 15.40
CA LEU A 29 30.01 -23.61 15.40
C LEU A 29 29.50 -23.07 14.05
N GLN A 30 30.10 -23.50 12.94
CA GLN A 30 29.69 -23.08 11.59
C GLN A 30 28.21 -23.38 11.27
N SER A 31 27.62 -24.42 11.85
CA SER A 31 26.20 -24.75 11.64
C SER A 31 25.25 -23.74 12.32
N TYR A 32 25.68 -23.13 13.43
CA TYR A 32 24.93 -22.07 14.12
C TYR A 32 25.00 -20.74 13.36
N THR A 33 26.16 -20.38 12.81
CA THR A 33 26.29 -19.17 11.95
C THR A 33 25.45 -19.28 10.68
N ARG A 34 25.38 -20.48 10.08
CA ARG A 34 24.50 -20.76 8.93
C ARG A 34 23.01 -20.59 9.27
N ARG A 35 22.59 -21.05 10.46
CA ARG A 35 21.21 -20.89 10.95
C ARG A 35 20.76 -19.42 10.97
N GLY A 36 21.61 -18.49 11.41
CA GLY A 36 21.27 -17.06 11.44
C GLY A 36 20.86 -16.51 10.07
N ARG A 37 21.65 -16.81 9.03
CA ARG A 37 21.34 -16.42 7.64
C ARG A 37 20.10 -17.12 7.08
N CYS A 38 19.85 -18.35 7.53
CA CYS A 38 18.66 -19.10 7.14
C CYS A 38 17.34 -18.53 7.70
N THR A 39 17.37 -17.90 8.88
CA THR A 39 16.20 -17.17 9.40
C THR A 39 15.81 -16.03 8.46
N GLU A 40 16.77 -15.28 7.94
CA GLU A 40 16.49 -14.18 6.99
C GLU A 40 15.90 -14.71 5.70
N TYR A 41 16.46 -15.81 5.17
CA TYR A 41 15.86 -16.50 4.04
C TYR A 41 14.41 -16.91 4.30
N GLN A 42 14.07 -17.43 5.48
CA GLN A 42 12.69 -17.81 5.82
C GLN A 42 11.71 -16.64 5.76
N HIS A 43 12.17 -15.41 6.00
CA HIS A 43 11.36 -14.20 5.97
C HIS A 43 11.46 -13.44 4.63
N PHE A 44 12.37 -13.84 3.74
CA PHE A 44 12.55 -13.23 2.42
C PHE A 44 11.81 -14.01 1.33
N ALA A 45 11.15 -13.28 0.45
CA ALA A 45 10.56 -13.80 -0.76
C ALA A 45 10.65 -12.75 -1.87
N ALA A 46 10.65 -13.22 -3.12
CA ALA A 46 10.69 -12.37 -4.29
C ALA A 46 9.72 -12.89 -5.34
N ILE A 47 9.16 -11.97 -6.10
CA ILE A 47 8.21 -12.22 -7.17
C ILE A 47 8.59 -11.31 -8.35
N PRO A 48 8.50 -11.77 -9.60
CA PRO A 48 8.68 -10.89 -10.74
C PRO A 48 7.62 -9.80 -10.73
N TRP A 49 8.02 -8.55 -10.96
CA TRP A 49 7.08 -7.42 -11.03
C TRP A 49 5.97 -7.65 -12.07
N THR A 50 6.24 -8.40 -13.14
CA THR A 50 5.26 -8.77 -14.18
C THR A 50 4.15 -9.69 -13.68
N GLN A 51 4.32 -10.38 -12.55
CA GLN A 51 3.22 -11.10 -11.89
C GLN A 51 2.29 -10.18 -11.10
N LEU A 52 2.73 -8.95 -10.79
CA LEU A 52 1.93 -7.96 -10.08
C LEU A 52 1.36 -6.90 -11.01
N HIS A 53 2.09 -6.52 -12.07
CA HIS A 53 1.79 -5.37 -12.92
C HIS A 53 1.91 -5.72 -14.41
N ASP A 54 1.14 -5.02 -15.25
CA ASP A 54 1.27 -5.16 -16.70
C ASP A 54 2.11 -4.01 -17.29
N PHE A 55 3.36 -4.31 -17.68
CA PHE A 55 4.28 -3.34 -18.26
C PHE A 55 4.12 -3.13 -19.78
N SER A 56 3.12 -3.77 -20.40
CA SER A 56 2.90 -3.70 -21.85
C SER A 56 2.82 -2.25 -22.36
N SER A 57 2.05 -1.39 -21.69
CA SER A 57 1.85 0.03 -22.03
C SER A 57 3.11 0.89 -21.84
N LEU A 58 3.97 0.52 -20.88
CA LEU A 58 5.18 1.27 -20.54
C LEU A 58 6.37 0.91 -21.45
N SER A 59 6.34 -0.27 -22.09
CA SER A 59 7.47 -0.84 -22.85
C SER A 59 7.99 0.03 -23.99
N SER A 60 7.14 0.85 -24.61
CA SER A 60 7.53 1.80 -25.67
C SER A 60 8.24 3.05 -25.14
N HIS A 61 8.07 3.37 -23.86
CA HIS A 61 8.61 4.57 -23.23
C HIS A 61 9.85 4.27 -22.38
N VAL A 62 9.86 3.11 -21.71
CA VAL A 62 10.94 2.72 -20.79
C VAL A 62 11.38 1.30 -21.10
N ARG A 63 12.68 1.13 -21.37
CA ARG A 63 13.28 -0.20 -21.50
C ARG A 63 13.50 -0.79 -20.11
N ILE A 64 12.83 -1.89 -19.83
CA ILE A 64 12.91 -2.57 -18.54
C ILE A 64 13.66 -3.88 -18.73
N ARG A 65 14.73 -4.09 -17.95
CA ARG A 65 15.45 -5.36 -17.90
C ARG A 65 15.26 -5.95 -16.50
N PHE A 66 14.63 -7.11 -16.45
CA PHE A 66 14.49 -7.85 -15.21
C PHE A 66 15.85 -8.38 -14.74
N GLN A 67 16.07 -8.40 -13.43
CA GLN A 67 17.27 -8.96 -12.81
C GLN A 67 16.84 -10.11 -11.90
N ASP A 68 17.40 -11.29 -12.15
CA ASP A 68 17.16 -12.50 -11.37
C ASP A 68 18.09 -12.60 -10.16
N THR A 69 19.07 -11.71 -10.00
CA THR A 69 19.92 -11.63 -8.82
C THR A 69 20.18 -10.17 -8.51
N VAL A 70 20.04 -9.79 -7.25
CA VAL A 70 20.35 -8.42 -6.80
C VAL A 70 21.84 -8.36 -6.47
N SER A 71 22.68 -8.20 -7.49
CA SER A 71 24.14 -8.04 -7.38
C SER A 71 24.62 -6.99 -8.39
N LEU A 72 25.48 -6.09 -7.94
CA LEU A 72 26.06 -5.08 -8.82
C LEU A 72 27.01 -5.72 -9.83
N GLU A 73 27.79 -6.71 -9.39
CA GLU A 73 28.74 -7.45 -10.21
C GLU A 73 28.00 -8.20 -11.33
N LYS A 74 26.89 -8.87 -10.98
CA LYS A 74 26.05 -9.57 -11.96
C LYS A 74 25.41 -8.60 -12.94
N LEU A 75 24.88 -7.48 -12.47
CA LEU A 75 24.31 -6.43 -13.31
C LEU A 75 25.35 -5.88 -14.30
N GLN A 76 26.57 -5.64 -13.83
CA GLN A 76 27.69 -5.18 -14.65
C GLN A 76 28.10 -6.20 -15.72
N GLN A 77 28.20 -7.48 -15.33
CA GLN A 77 28.46 -8.58 -16.26
C GLN A 77 27.36 -8.68 -17.34
N ASP A 78 26.10 -8.61 -16.93
CA ASP A 78 24.95 -8.72 -17.82
C ASP A 78 24.84 -7.56 -18.82
N LEU A 79 25.34 -6.38 -18.43
CA LEU A 79 25.38 -5.18 -19.27
C LEU A 79 26.70 -5.04 -20.05
N GLY A 80 27.72 -5.86 -19.75
CA GLY A 80 29.05 -5.73 -20.34
C GLY A 80 29.71 -4.39 -20.01
N ILE A 81 29.61 -3.96 -18.75
CA ILE A 81 30.18 -2.70 -18.25
C ILE A 81 31.11 -2.99 -17.07
N SER A 82 32.11 -2.13 -16.87
CA SER A 82 33.01 -2.22 -15.71
C SER A 82 32.55 -1.37 -14.53
N GLU A 83 33.24 -1.53 -13.39
CA GLU A 83 33.05 -0.68 -12.21
C GLU A 83 33.33 0.80 -12.53
N GLN A 84 34.32 1.09 -13.37
CA GLN A 84 34.67 2.46 -13.76
C GLN A 84 33.60 3.11 -14.66
N GLU A 85 32.75 2.30 -15.30
CA GLU A 85 31.61 2.77 -16.10
C GLU A 85 30.31 2.87 -15.27
N THR A 86 30.40 2.67 -13.96
CA THR A 86 29.26 2.66 -13.03
C THR A 86 29.38 3.79 -12.01
N PHE A 87 28.37 4.67 -11.94
CA PHE A 87 28.24 5.63 -10.85
C PHE A 87 27.22 5.17 -9.82
N ILE A 88 27.62 5.15 -8.55
CA ILE A 88 26.74 4.80 -7.43
C ILE A 88 26.48 6.05 -6.58
N HIS A 89 25.23 6.50 -6.55
CA HIS A 89 24.80 7.54 -5.60
C HIS A 89 24.34 6.91 -4.28
N ARG A 90 25.03 7.22 -3.18
CA ARG A 90 24.68 6.74 -1.85
C ARG A 90 23.89 7.82 -1.11
N ASP A 91 22.62 7.53 -0.81
CA ASP A 91 21.80 8.36 0.05
C ASP A 91 22.42 8.38 1.47
N GLU A 92 22.79 9.57 1.96
CA GLU A 92 23.30 9.76 3.34
C GLU A 92 22.17 9.68 4.38
N HIS A 93 20.96 10.05 3.97
CA HIS A 93 19.75 10.10 4.79
C HIS A 93 18.55 9.53 4.01
N LEU A 94 17.48 9.15 4.72
CA LEU A 94 16.27 8.57 4.09
C LEU A 94 15.65 9.49 3.01
N TYR A 95 15.76 10.79 3.23
CA TYR A 95 15.32 11.85 2.33
C TYR A 95 16.55 12.69 1.94
N ASP A 96 17.58 12.07 1.37
CA ASP A 96 18.83 12.77 1.08
C ASP A 96 18.66 13.85 0.00
N TRP A 97 18.12 13.46 -1.15
CA TRP A 97 18.01 14.36 -2.31
C TRP A 97 16.62 14.38 -2.94
N ARG A 98 16.30 15.51 -3.55
CA ARG A 98 15.11 15.73 -4.37
C ARG A 98 15.52 16.28 -5.73
N MET A 99 14.94 15.75 -6.80
CA MET A 99 15.14 16.29 -8.14
C MET A 99 14.12 17.39 -8.43
N TYR A 100 14.61 18.52 -8.90
CA TYR A 100 13.83 19.65 -9.39
C TYR A 100 14.05 19.80 -10.88
N GLU A 101 12.97 19.62 -11.64
CA GLU A 101 13.00 19.85 -13.07
C GLU A 101 13.06 21.36 -13.41
N ASN A 102 12.41 22.21 -12.61
CA ASN A 102 12.50 23.64 -12.78
C ASN A 102 13.83 24.17 -12.20
N VAL A 103 14.80 24.41 -13.08
CA VAL A 103 16.14 24.90 -12.70
C VAL A 103 16.09 26.28 -12.03
N SER A 104 15.16 27.15 -12.44
CA SER A 104 15.01 28.49 -11.84
C SER A 104 14.50 28.39 -10.41
N GLU A 105 13.52 27.52 -10.17
CA GLU A 105 13.02 27.22 -8.82
C GLU A 105 14.11 26.60 -7.95
N ALA A 106 14.82 25.60 -8.47
CA ALA A 106 15.95 24.97 -7.77
C ALA A 106 16.99 26.01 -7.31
N ARG A 107 17.38 26.94 -8.21
CA ARG A 107 18.32 28.03 -7.89
C ARG A 107 17.77 29.00 -6.85
N MET A 108 16.48 29.32 -6.90
CA MET A 108 15.84 30.20 -5.92
C MET A 108 15.86 29.57 -4.53
N ILE A 109 15.52 28.29 -4.42
CA ILE A 109 15.54 27.54 -3.16
C ILE A 109 16.95 27.55 -2.56
N LEU A 110 17.98 27.26 -3.37
CA LEU A 110 19.38 27.28 -2.92
C LEU A 110 19.84 28.67 -2.47
N LYS A 111 19.37 29.74 -3.12
CA LYS A 111 19.68 31.13 -2.73
C LYS A 111 19.06 31.54 -1.39
N ASN A 112 17.90 30.98 -1.04
CA ASN A 112 17.20 31.32 0.20
C ASN A 112 17.89 30.76 1.47
N GLY A 113 19.01 30.06 1.33
CA GLY A 113 19.88 29.69 2.46
C GLY A 113 19.30 28.62 3.38
N SER A 114 18.21 27.96 3.00
CA SER A 114 17.71 26.80 3.74
C SER A 114 18.62 25.60 3.52
N ASN A 115 19.02 24.94 4.60
CA ASN A 115 19.79 23.70 4.53
C ASN A 115 18.93 22.48 4.17
N TYR A 116 17.62 22.67 3.95
CA TYR A 116 16.70 21.62 3.58
C TYR A 116 15.47 22.16 2.84
N ILE A 117 14.70 21.25 2.24
CA ILE A 117 13.41 21.54 1.64
C ILE A 117 12.32 20.68 2.26
N ASP A 118 11.25 21.34 2.71
CA ASP A 118 10.07 20.64 3.17
C ASP A 118 9.31 20.02 1.98
N SER A 119 8.94 18.75 2.14
CA SER A 119 7.89 18.13 1.35
C SER A 119 6.53 18.40 2.00
N PHE A 120 5.45 18.07 1.28
CA PHE A 120 4.05 18.14 1.75
C PHE A 120 3.72 17.26 2.99
N THR A 121 4.71 16.63 3.61
CA THR A 121 4.56 15.70 4.73
C THR A 121 5.52 15.97 5.88
N ASP A 122 6.00 17.21 6.01
CA ASP A 122 6.99 17.64 7.00
C ASP A 122 8.34 16.90 6.90
N ARG A 123 8.60 16.20 5.79
CA ARG A 123 9.86 15.51 5.52
C ARG A 123 10.82 16.46 4.82
N LYS A 124 12.07 16.46 5.27
CA LYS A 124 13.12 17.39 4.84
C LYS A 124 14.09 16.70 3.88
N PHE A 125 14.27 17.27 2.71
CA PHE A 125 15.31 16.89 1.74
C PHE A 125 16.52 17.81 1.85
N TYR A 126 17.73 17.27 1.85
CA TYR A 126 18.96 18.03 2.14
C TYR A 126 19.76 18.42 0.89
N LYS A 127 19.51 17.76 -0.24
CA LYS A 127 20.18 17.99 -1.52
C LYS A 127 19.17 18.26 -2.63
N ILE A 128 19.53 19.16 -3.52
CA ILE A 128 18.78 19.46 -4.74
C ILE A 128 19.62 19.02 -5.93
N PHE A 129 19.04 18.16 -6.76
CA PHE A 129 19.59 17.84 -8.07
C PHE A 129 18.67 18.35 -9.17
N THR A 130 19.25 18.69 -10.31
CA THR A 130 18.49 18.96 -11.54
C THR A 130 18.74 17.81 -12.53
N PRO A 131 17.91 17.64 -13.57
CA PRO A 131 18.16 16.65 -14.62
C PRO A 131 19.58 16.76 -15.21
N GLU A 132 20.10 17.98 -15.38
CA GLU A 132 21.44 18.21 -15.92
C GLU A 132 22.56 17.65 -15.04
N HIS A 133 22.36 17.56 -13.72
CA HIS A 133 23.32 16.93 -12.82
C HIS A 133 23.59 15.47 -13.22
N TRP A 134 22.51 14.74 -13.53
CA TRP A 134 22.57 13.33 -13.91
C TRP A 134 22.96 13.15 -15.37
N GLN A 135 22.51 14.03 -16.28
CA GLN A 135 22.83 13.95 -17.71
C GLN A 135 24.30 14.22 -18.02
N LYS A 136 25.01 14.99 -17.18
CA LYS A 136 26.44 15.29 -17.37
C LYS A 136 27.36 14.14 -16.94
N ARG A 137 26.81 13.05 -16.42
CA ARG A 137 27.59 11.91 -15.97
C ARG A 137 28.19 11.14 -17.14
N PRO A 138 29.51 10.85 -17.14
CA PRO A 138 30.14 10.04 -18.18
C PRO A 138 29.84 8.54 -18.03
N GLU A 139 29.40 8.10 -16.84
CA GLU A 139 29.15 6.69 -16.55
C GLU A 139 27.93 6.15 -17.32
N ARG A 140 28.04 4.92 -17.83
CA ARG A 140 26.97 4.26 -18.62
C ARG A 140 25.86 3.70 -17.74
N LEU A 141 26.18 3.40 -16.47
CA LEU A 141 25.21 2.96 -15.46
C LEU A 141 25.15 3.95 -14.31
N LEU A 142 23.95 4.46 -14.03
CA LEU A 142 23.66 5.23 -12.83
C LEU A 142 22.87 4.34 -11.86
N GLN A 143 23.50 3.97 -10.74
CA GLN A 143 22.82 3.30 -9.64
C GLN A 143 22.46 4.32 -8.57
N LEU A 144 21.17 4.65 -8.49
CA LEU A 144 20.65 5.58 -7.51
C LEU A 144 20.27 4.85 -6.22
N GLY A 145 20.38 5.55 -5.08
CA GLY A 145 20.13 5.03 -3.75
C GLY A 145 18.65 4.73 -3.44
N GLY A 146 18.20 5.12 -2.25
CA GLY A 146 16.93 4.67 -1.70
C GLY A 146 15.71 5.07 -2.54
N ILE A 147 14.68 4.21 -2.52
CA ILE A 147 13.37 4.47 -3.13
C ILE A 147 12.47 5.35 -2.26
N PHE A 148 12.99 5.93 -1.17
CA PHE A 148 12.20 6.68 -0.22
C PHE A 148 11.92 8.11 -0.69
N GLY A 149 10.72 8.58 -0.38
CA GLY A 149 10.25 9.92 -0.73
C GLY A 149 9.38 9.91 -1.99
N SER A 150 8.07 9.75 -1.82
CA SER A 150 7.09 9.84 -2.90
C SER A 150 7.11 11.19 -3.64
N THR A 151 7.71 12.21 -3.03
CA THR A 151 7.89 13.56 -3.62
C THR A 151 9.32 13.81 -4.09
N ARG A 152 10.18 12.79 -4.16
CA ARG A 152 11.60 12.89 -4.58
C ARG A 152 11.73 13.47 -5.99
N MET A 153 10.75 13.24 -6.85
CA MET A 153 10.68 13.77 -8.20
C MET A 153 9.71 14.95 -8.24
N ASN A 154 10.23 16.17 -8.40
CA ASN A 154 9.43 17.37 -8.70
C ASN A 154 9.46 17.60 -10.21
N MET A 155 8.50 16.99 -10.89
CA MET A 155 8.28 17.13 -12.33
C MET A 155 7.29 18.26 -12.59
N VAL A 156 7.53 19.02 -13.65
CA VAL A 156 6.66 20.15 -14.03
C VAL A 156 6.34 20.18 -15.52
N LYS A 157 7.14 19.50 -16.36
CA LYS A 157 6.87 19.44 -17.80
C LYS A 157 5.70 18.51 -18.12
N PRO A 158 4.78 18.92 -19.00
CA PRO A 158 3.60 18.11 -19.35
C PRO A 158 3.93 16.68 -19.74
N GLU A 159 4.93 16.47 -20.60
CA GLU A 159 5.33 15.15 -21.09
C GLU A 159 5.86 14.22 -19.97
N HIS A 160 6.48 14.78 -18.93
CA HIS A 160 6.98 14.01 -17.80
C HIS A 160 5.87 13.70 -16.79
N LEU A 161 4.90 14.61 -16.65
CA LEU A 161 3.69 14.36 -15.85
C LEU A 161 2.84 13.27 -16.50
N GLU A 162 2.69 13.30 -17.83
CA GLU A 162 2.03 12.25 -18.61
C GLU A 162 2.73 10.90 -18.44
N LEU A 163 4.06 10.85 -18.56
CA LEU A 163 4.82 9.61 -18.33
C LEU A 163 4.72 9.14 -16.87
N GLN A 164 4.74 10.06 -15.89
CA GLN A 164 4.55 9.72 -14.49
C GLN A 164 3.17 9.11 -14.24
N GLN A 165 2.13 9.66 -14.87
CA GLN A 165 0.77 9.11 -14.80
C GLN A 165 0.71 7.72 -15.44
N LEU A 166 1.33 7.52 -16.62
CA LEU A 166 1.42 6.22 -17.27
C LEU A 166 2.14 5.19 -16.38
N ILE A 167 3.25 5.57 -15.73
CA ILE A 167 3.96 4.70 -14.80
C ILE A 167 3.06 4.33 -13.61
N ALA A 168 2.35 5.30 -13.02
CA ALA A 168 1.44 5.04 -11.91
C ALA A 168 0.33 4.06 -12.31
N GLU A 169 -0.26 4.23 -13.49
CA GLU A 169 -1.31 3.34 -14.02
C GLU A 169 -0.80 1.94 -14.34
N THR A 170 0.42 1.84 -14.89
CA THR A 170 1.12 0.57 -15.14
C THR A 170 1.32 -0.22 -13.85
N LEU A 171 1.60 0.48 -12.75
CA LEU A 171 1.81 -0.10 -11.44
C LEU A 171 0.51 -0.39 -10.68
N HIS A 172 -0.67 -0.36 -11.32
CA HIS A 172 -1.86 -0.98 -10.74
C HIS A 172 -1.73 -2.51 -10.74
N TYR A 173 -2.29 -3.17 -9.73
CA TYR A 173 -2.23 -4.63 -9.68
C TYR A 173 -3.04 -5.28 -10.79
N ARG A 174 -2.48 -6.31 -11.41
CA ARG A 174 -3.17 -7.17 -12.37
C ARG A 174 -4.30 -7.94 -11.69
N LEU A 175 -5.42 -8.05 -12.39
CA LEU A 175 -6.57 -8.84 -11.94
C LEU A 175 -6.70 -10.19 -12.64
N ASP A 176 -5.79 -10.52 -13.56
CA ASP A 176 -5.72 -11.75 -14.36
C ASP A 176 -4.60 -12.69 -13.89
N THR A 177 -4.29 -12.65 -12.60
CA THR A 177 -3.28 -13.48 -11.92
C THR A 177 -3.94 -14.22 -10.75
N PRO A 178 -3.30 -15.24 -10.13
CA PRO A 178 -3.89 -15.89 -8.96
C PRO A 178 -4.19 -14.93 -7.79
N LEU A 179 -3.39 -13.86 -7.66
CA LEU A 179 -3.69 -12.74 -6.75
C LEU A 179 -5.00 -12.03 -7.15
N GLY A 180 -5.15 -11.71 -8.42
CA GLY A 180 -6.36 -11.11 -8.97
C GLY A 180 -7.60 -12.00 -8.87
N GLU A 181 -7.46 -13.31 -9.07
CA GLU A 181 -8.52 -14.31 -8.90
C GLU A 181 -9.00 -14.39 -7.45
N THR A 182 -8.07 -14.42 -6.51
CA THR A 182 -8.34 -14.35 -5.07
C THR A 182 -9.17 -13.11 -4.75
N VAL A 183 -8.71 -11.94 -5.21
CA VAL A 183 -9.42 -10.66 -4.99
C VAL A 183 -10.80 -10.67 -5.62
N LYS A 184 -10.95 -11.13 -6.87
CA LYS A 184 -12.26 -11.24 -7.54
C LYS A 184 -13.21 -12.16 -6.77
N GLY A 185 -12.71 -13.29 -6.25
CA GLY A 185 -13.46 -14.22 -5.41
C GLY A 185 -14.00 -13.52 -4.15
N ILE A 186 -13.14 -12.84 -3.41
CA ILE A 186 -13.52 -12.11 -2.19
C ILE A 186 -14.43 -10.92 -2.51
N VAL A 187 -14.18 -10.15 -3.56
CA VAL A 187 -15.03 -9.02 -3.95
C VAL A 187 -16.42 -9.51 -4.33
N LYS A 188 -16.53 -10.59 -5.11
CA LYS A 188 -17.81 -11.23 -5.43
C LYS A 188 -18.52 -11.68 -4.15
N HIS A 189 -17.77 -12.26 -3.24
CA HIS A 189 -18.26 -12.72 -1.95
C HIS A 189 -18.85 -11.61 -1.10
N VAL A 190 -18.15 -10.48 -0.95
CA VAL A 190 -18.60 -9.31 -0.15
C VAL A 190 -19.80 -8.58 -0.78
N GLY A 191 -20.21 -8.95 -2.00
CA GLY A 191 -21.39 -8.41 -2.68
C GLY A 191 -21.16 -7.92 -4.09
N GLY A 192 -19.92 -7.95 -4.56
CA GLY A 192 -19.51 -7.42 -5.85
C GLY A 192 -18.91 -6.01 -5.76
N LYS A 193 -18.25 -5.63 -6.86
CA LYS A 193 -17.63 -4.32 -7.04
C LYS A 193 -18.61 -3.18 -6.81
N ALA A 194 -18.19 -2.17 -6.07
CA ALA A 194 -18.97 -0.98 -5.70
C ALA A 194 -20.25 -1.26 -4.89
N ARG A 195 -20.43 -2.46 -4.32
CA ARG A 195 -21.65 -2.84 -3.56
C ARG A 195 -21.46 -2.89 -2.05
N PHE A 196 -20.31 -2.44 -1.57
CA PHE A 196 -19.96 -2.29 -0.17
C PHE A 196 -19.14 -1.00 0.04
N MET A 197 -19.03 -0.56 1.29
CA MET A 197 -18.15 0.53 1.71
C MET A 197 -16.85 -0.06 2.27
N ALA A 198 -15.76 0.71 2.32
CA ALA A 198 -14.54 0.23 2.96
C ALA A 198 -13.83 1.25 3.84
N VAL A 199 -13.02 0.73 4.76
CA VAL A 199 -12.06 1.51 5.54
C VAL A 199 -10.72 0.79 5.55
N HIS A 200 -9.62 1.55 5.45
CA HIS A 200 -8.28 1.04 5.70
C HIS A 200 -7.68 1.65 6.97
N PHE A 201 -7.50 0.80 7.98
CA PHE A 201 -6.87 1.13 9.25
C PHE A 201 -5.40 0.69 9.26
N ARG A 202 -4.47 1.64 9.28
CA ARG A 202 -3.06 1.39 9.61
C ARG A 202 -2.87 1.66 11.10
N VAL A 203 -2.49 0.63 11.86
CA VAL A 203 -2.30 0.72 13.32
C VAL A 203 -1.07 -0.04 13.82
N GLY A 204 -0.26 -0.66 12.94
CA GLY A 204 0.92 -1.42 13.37
C GLY A 204 2.07 -0.55 13.90
N ASP A 205 2.44 0.51 13.17
CA ASP A 205 3.62 1.32 13.54
C ASP A 205 3.29 2.37 14.61
N VAL A 206 4.28 2.71 15.44
CA VAL A 206 4.15 3.65 16.57
C VAL A 206 3.46 4.98 16.19
N PRO A 207 3.82 5.67 15.09
CA PRO A 207 3.14 6.92 14.72
C PRO A 207 1.64 6.71 14.49
N PHE A 208 1.25 5.63 13.80
CA PHE A 208 -0.15 5.36 13.49
C PHE A 208 -0.93 4.88 14.72
N ARG A 209 -0.29 4.14 15.64
CA ARG A 209 -0.89 3.75 16.92
C ARG A 209 -1.33 4.95 17.74
N ASN A 210 -0.57 6.04 17.70
CA ASN A 210 -0.88 7.26 18.46
C ASN A 210 -2.13 7.96 17.93
N TYR A 211 -2.44 7.85 16.64
CA TYR A 211 -3.60 8.44 16.00
C TYR A 211 -4.74 7.43 15.74
N ALA A 212 -4.64 6.21 16.24
CA ALA A 212 -5.60 5.14 15.93
C ALA A 212 -7.03 5.51 16.33
N THR A 213 -7.21 6.10 17.52
CA THR A 213 -8.51 6.54 18.03
C THR A 213 -9.05 7.75 17.26
N ASP A 214 -8.19 8.71 16.91
CA ASP A 214 -8.59 9.87 16.12
C ASP A 214 -9.06 9.45 14.72
N ASN A 215 -8.32 8.53 14.08
CA ASN A 215 -8.68 7.96 12.80
C ASN A 215 -9.98 7.16 12.89
N LEU A 216 -10.18 6.37 13.95
CA LEU A 216 -11.42 5.64 14.20
C LEU A 216 -12.63 6.59 14.24
N HIS A 217 -12.60 7.60 15.10
CA HIS A 217 -13.70 8.55 15.23
C HIS A 217 -13.97 9.32 13.92
N MET A 218 -12.91 9.69 13.20
CA MET A 218 -13.03 10.35 11.90
C MET A 218 -13.71 9.43 10.87
N PHE A 219 -13.32 8.15 10.82
CA PHE A 219 -13.92 7.20 9.89
C PHE A 219 -15.36 6.86 10.27
N GLU A 220 -15.68 6.74 11.56
CA GLU A 220 -17.05 6.53 12.03
C GLU A 220 -17.94 7.69 11.61
N ARG A 221 -17.44 8.92 11.78
CA ARG A 221 -18.11 10.13 11.32
C ARG A 221 -18.30 10.14 9.81
N ASN A 222 -17.25 9.89 9.03
CA ASN A 222 -17.32 9.98 7.57
C ASN A 222 -18.21 8.88 6.97
N MET A 223 -18.14 7.67 7.52
CA MET A 223 -19.04 6.57 7.15
C MET A 223 -20.49 6.87 7.54
N SER A 224 -20.70 7.49 8.70
CA SER A 224 -22.03 7.92 9.15
C SER A 224 -22.64 8.93 8.19
N ILE A 225 -21.88 9.95 7.79
CA ILE A 225 -22.31 10.92 6.77
C ILE A 225 -22.64 10.19 5.46
N ALA A 226 -21.74 9.35 4.96
CA ALA A 226 -21.92 8.64 3.69
C ALA A 226 -23.11 7.68 3.68
N THR A 227 -23.53 7.18 4.84
CA THR A 227 -24.64 6.23 4.98
C THR A 227 -25.90 6.85 5.57
N GLY A 228 -25.90 8.14 5.92
CA GLY A 228 -27.05 8.89 6.44
C GLY A 228 -27.38 8.66 7.92
N ILE A 229 -26.38 8.31 8.74
CA ILE A 229 -26.46 8.42 10.19
C ILE A 229 -26.19 9.88 10.57
N PRO A 230 -27.08 10.54 11.33
CA PRO A 230 -26.85 11.91 11.78
C PRO A 230 -25.59 12.02 12.64
N VAL A 231 -24.73 12.99 12.32
CA VAL A 231 -23.49 13.26 13.04
C VAL A 231 -23.55 14.63 13.74
N PRO A 232 -22.83 14.82 14.87
CA PRO A 232 -22.73 16.13 15.52
C PRO A 232 -22.19 17.21 14.58
N ALA A 233 -22.54 18.48 14.83
CA ALA A 233 -21.95 19.59 14.10
C ALA A 233 -20.41 19.60 14.25
N LEU A 234 -19.71 20.09 13.22
CA LEU A 234 -18.27 20.28 13.31
C LEU A 234 -17.94 21.32 14.39
N PRO A 235 -16.84 21.13 15.13
CA PRO A 235 -16.33 22.17 16.02
C PRO A 235 -15.97 23.44 15.24
N PRO A 236 -15.96 24.62 15.87
CA PRO A 236 -15.52 25.84 15.21
C PRO A 236 -14.03 25.75 14.85
N LEU A 237 -13.64 26.45 13.78
CA LEU A 237 -12.24 26.64 13.40
C LEU A 237 -11.62 27.76 14.24
N ASN A 238 -10.34 27.64 14.57
CA ASN A 238 -9.55 28.72 15.13
C ASN A 238 -9.03 29.66 14.02
N GLU A 239 -8.29 30.71 14.41
CA GLU A 239 -7.72 31.71 13.49
C GLU A 239 -6.75 31.13 12.44
N PHE A 240 -6.25 29.91 12.66
CA PHE A 240 -5.36 29.20 11.73
C PHE A 240 -6.11 28.20 10.83
N GLY A 241 -7.44 28.21 10.85
CA GLY A 241 -8.24 27.27 10.06
C GLY A 241 -8.19 25.84 10.57
N VAL A 242 -7.86 25.63 11.85
CA VAL A 242 -7.82 24.31 12.50
C VAL A 242 -8.98 24.16 13.48
N PHE A 243 -9.60 22.99 13.52
CA PHE A 243 -10.69 22.72 14.46
C PHE A 243 -10.23 22.91 15.91
N THR A 244 -11.02 23.67 16.69
CA THR A 244 -10.80 23.91 18.13
C THR A 244 -10.76 22.64 18.97
N THR A 245 -11.45 21.58 18.53
CA THR A 245 -11.42 20.24 19.12
C THR A 245 -11.55 19.20 18.01
N LEU A 246 -11.22 17.94 18.29
CA LEU A 246 -11.42 16.87 17.31
C LEU A 246 -12.91 16.68 16.99
N PRO A 247 -13.28 16.53 15.70
CA PRO A 247 -14.65 16.19 15.31
C PRO A 247 -15.13 14.92 16.03
N LYS A 248 -16.28 15.01 16.68
CA LYS A 248 -16.85 13.87 17.41
C LYS A 248 -17.49 12.86 16.45
N PRO A 249 -17.42 11.54 16.77
CA PRO A 249 -18.18 10.51 16.07
C PRO A 249 -19.70 10.72 16.32
N PRO A 250 -20.58 10.02 15.57
CA PRO A 250 -22.01 9.94 15.92
C PRO A 250 -22.20 9.47 17.38
N PRO A 251 -23.34 9.80 18.03
CA PRO A 251 -23.67 9.21 19.33
C PRO A 251 -23.77 7.69 19.22
N LYS A 252 -23.18 6.95 20.17
CA LYS A 252 -23.29 5.49 20.24
C LYS A 252 -24.77 5.05 20.15
N PRO A 253 -25.10 4.03 19.33
CA PRO A 253 -26.45 3.49 19.30
C PRO A 253 -26.88 3.02 20.70
N LYS A 254 -28.11 3.36 21.10
CA LYS A 254 -28.64 2.96 22.42
C LYS A 254 -28.67 1.44 22.63
N ASN A 255 -28.92 0.71 21.54
CA ASN A 255 -28.89 -0.74 21.49
C ASN A 255 -27.86 -1.15 20.43
N THR A 256 -26.68 -1.58 20.87
CA THR A 256 -25.67 -2.15 19.98
C THR A 256 -26.13 -3.54 19.52
N ILE A 257 -26.03 -3.79 18.22
CA ILE A 257 -26.33 -5.09 17.63
C ILE A 257 -24.98 -5.70 17.26
N HIS A 258 -24.64 -6.85 17.80
CA HIS A 258 -23.44 -7.56 17.38
C HIS A 258 -23.82 -8.59 16.32
N VAL A 259 -23.37 -8.36 15.07
CA VAL A 259 -23.51 -9.32 13.98
C VAL A 259 -22.20 -10.10 13.89
N ILE A 260 -22.29 -11.41 14.08
CA ILE A 260 -21.18 -12.33 13.81
C ILE A 260 -21.30 -12.74 12.34
N PRO A 261 -20.28 -12.47 11.49
CA PRO A 261 -20.27 -13.01 10.14
C PRO A 261 -20.32 -14.55 10.22
N PRO A 262 -21.26 -15.23 9.53
CA PRO A 262 -21.27 -16.68 9.52
C PRO A 262 -19.99 -17.21 8.87
N ARG A 263 -19.65 -18.47 9.13
CA ARG A 263 -18.49 -19.12 8.48
C ARG A 263 -18.81 -19.63 7.08
N ASP A 264 -20.06 -20.02 6.85
CA ASP A 264 -20.56 -20.45 5.54
C ASP A 264 -21.32 -19.27 4.90
N LEU A 265 -20.58 -18.49 4.11
CA LEU A 265 -21.00 -17.19 3.59
C LEU A 265 -21.44 -17.27 2.12
N ARG A 266 -22.07 -18.38 1.72
CA ARG A 266 -22.50 -18.60 0.32
C ARG A 266 -23.54 -17.57 -0.15
N ASP A 267 -24.26 -16.92 0.77
CA ASP A 267 -25.28 -15.93 0.48
C ASP A 267 -25.06 -14.64 1.29
N VAL A 268 -24.51 -13.61 0.65
CA VAL A 268 -24.44 -12.23 1.19
C VAL A 268 -25.64 -11.43 0.67
N PRO A 269 -26.36 -10.66 1.51
CA PRO A 269 -26.05 -10.32 2.90
C PRO A 269 -26.28 -11.48 3.87
N TRP A 270 -25.30 -11.72 4.75
CA TRP A 270 -25.33 -12.81 5.74
C TRP A 270 -26.29 -12.60 6.91
N SER A 271 -27.01 -11.49 6.90
CA SER A 271 -28.14 -11.25 7.79
C SER A 271 -29.18 -10.40 7.07
N ASN A 272 -30.44 -10.50 7.49
CA ASN A 272 -31.52 -9.62 7.03
C ASN A 272 -31.32 -8.15 7.46
N LEU A 273 -30.38 -7.88 8.38
CA LEU A 273 -30.01 -6.53 8.79
C LEU A 273 -29.14 -5.85 7.74
N CYS A 274 -28.18 -6.59 7.16
CA CYS A 274 -27.14 -6.01 6.32
C CYS A 274 -27.62 -5.77 4.89
N GLN A 275 -27.13 -4.68 4.29
CA GLN A 275 -27.56 -4.22 2.97
C GLN A 275 -26.37 -3.78 2.14
N HIS A 276 -26.39 -4.21 0.88
CA HIS A 276 -25.48 -3.66 -0.13
C HIS A 276 -25.81 -2.21 -0.43
N VAL A 277 -24.77 -1.43 -0.71
CA VAL A 277 -24.95 -0.11 -1.33
C VAL A 277 -25.19 -0.28 -2.83
N SER A 278 -25.86 0.70 -3.45
CA SER A 278 -25.99 0.73 -4.91
C SER A 278 -24.60 0.84 -5.56
N PRO A 279 -24.29 0.12 -6.65
CA PRO A 279 -23.04 0.31 -7.38
C PRO A 279 -23.00 1.62 -8.19
N ASN A 280 -24.16 2.21 -8.52
CA ASN A 280 -24.26 3.46 -9.25
C ASN A 280 -23.98 4.65 -8.32
N LEU A 281 -22.88 5.38 -8.55
CA LEU A 281 -22.42 6.48 -7.69
C LEU A 281 -23.42 7.64 -7.56
N THR A 282 -24.33 7.81 -8.52
CA THR A 282 -25.39 8.86 -8.46
C THR A 282 -26.51 8.55 -7.45
N VAL A 283 -26.67 7.29 -7.03
CA VAL A 283 -27.73 6.88 -6.09
C VAL A 283 -27.28 7.14 -4.65
N SER A 284 -28.07 7.92 -3.90
CA SER A 284 -27.80 8.20 -2.49
C SER A 284 -27.84 6.92 -1.63
N THR A 285 -26.89 6.83 -0.70
CA THR A 285 -26.75 5.74 0.28
C THR A 285 -27.26 6.12 1.67
N GLU A 286 -27.85 7.31 1.84
CA GLU A 286 -28.25 7.86 3.15
C GLU A 286 -29.36 7.07 3.88
N HIS A 287 -30.14 6.29 3.15
CA HIS A 287 -31.19 5.46 3.74
C HIS A 287 -30.62 4.19 4.40
N ILE A 288 -29.37 3.82 4.11
CA ILE A 288 -28.79 2.53 4.51
C ILE A 288 -28.38 2.55 5.98
N LYS A 289 -27.80 3.66 6.45
CA LYS A 289 -27.32 3.86 7.84
C LYS A 289 -26.33 2.77 8.25
N SER A 290 -26.42 2.29 9.49
CA SER A 290 -25.57 1.24 10.08
C SER A 290 -25.69 -0.13 9.42
N ARG A 291 -26.64 -0.31 8.48
CA ARG A 291 -26.87 -1.56 7.77
C ARG A 291 -25.93 -1.76 6.59
N ALA A 292 -25.13 -0.75 6.22
CA ALA A 292 -24.22 -0.84 5.09
C ALA A 292 -23.20 -1.95 5.34
N ILE A 293 -22.99 -2.80 4.34
CA ILE A 293 -21.86 -3.73 4.36
C ILE A 293 -20.56 -2.92 4.26
N VAL A 294 -19.70 -3.09 5.26
CA VAL A 294 -18.37 -2.47 5.31
C VAL A 294 -17.30 -3.54 5.29
N TYR A 295 -16.29 -3.38 4.44
CA TYR A 295 -15.05 -4.16 4.50
C TYR A 295 -13.94 -3.34 5.18
N ILE A 296 -13.25 -3.94 6.15
CA ILE A 296 -12.06 -3.33 6.75
C ILE A 296 -10.81 -4.08 6.34
N ALA A 297 -9.89 -3.32 5.73
CA ALA A 297 -8.51 -3.71 5.55
C ALA A 297 -7.63 -3.15 6.68
N THR A 298 -6.77 -3.98 7.27
CA THR A 298 -5.93 -3.55 8.40
C THR A 298 -4.72 -4.46 8.65
N ASP A 299 -3.71 -3.90 9.32
CA ASP A 299 -2.62 -4.66 9.93
C ASP A 299 -2.90 -5.10 11.38
N HIS A 300 -4.10 -4.83 11.92
CA HIS A 300 -4.52 -5.31 13.23
C HIS A 300 -5.05 -6.76 13.19
N LYS A 301 -4.36 -7.70 13.84
CA LYS A 301 -4.68 -9.14 13.76
C LYS A 301 -6.04 -9.53 14.34
N ASP A 302 -6.46 -8.89 15.43
CA ASP A 302 -7.71 -9.22 16.11
C ASP A 302 -8.51 -7.96 16.43
N MET A 303 -9.28 -7.49 15.44
CA MET A 303 -10.07 -6.26 15.59
C MET A 303 -11.27 -6.39 16.51
N ARG A 304 -11.79 -7.61 16.71
CA ARG A 304 -12.99 -7.86 17.55
C ARG A 304 -12.63 -8.31 18.97
N GLY A 305 -11.35 -8.53 19.26
CA GLY A 305 -10.88 -8.83 20.61
C GLY A 305 -11.12 -7.69 21.59
N GLU A 306 -11.31 -8.02 22.86
CA GLU A 306 -11.63 -7.08 23.94
C GLU A 306 -10.60 -5.95 24.11
N ASN A 307 -9.34 -6.19 23.72
CA ASN A 307 -8.25 -5.22 23.80
C ASN A 307 -8.07 -4.38 22.52
N SER A 308 -8.95 -4.54 21.53
CA SER A 308 -8.86 -3.82 20.27
C SER A 308 -9.26 -2.36 20.44
N ARG A 309 -8.39 -1.45 20.00
CA ARG A 309 -8.70 0.00 19.93
C ARG A 309 -9.76 0.33 18.89
N LEU A 310 -10.06 -0.61 17.99
CA LEU A 310 -11.02 -0.45 16.91
C LEU A 310 -12.38 -1.12 17.23
N LEU A 311 -12.54 -1.68 18.44
CA LEU A 311 -13.74 -2.42 18.83
C LEU A 311 -15.01 -1.56 18.73
N GLU A 312 -14.90 -0.27 19.06
CA GLU A 312 -16.01 0.69 19.00
C GLU A 312 -16.58 0.86 17.57
N TRP A 313 -15.80 0.60 16.52
CA TRP A 313 -16.30 0.61 15.13
C TRP A 313 -17.55 -0.26 14.97
N PHE A 314 -17.53 -1.44 15.58
CA PHE A 314 -18.59 -2.44 15.45
C PHE A 314 -19.88 -2.04 16.20
N ASP A 315 -19.80 -1.09 17.13
CA ASP A 315 -20.98 -0.52 17.79
C ASP A 315 -21.81 0.30 16.79
N TYR A 316 -21.15 1.00 15.87
CA TYR A 316 -21.79 1.86 14.85
C TYR A 316 -22.13 1.10 13.56
N PHE A 317 -21.23 0.22 13.12
CA PHE A 317 -21.32 -0.49 11.84
C PHE A 317 -21.22 -2.00 12.07
N PRO A 318 -22.31 -2.65 12.53
CA PRO A 318 -22.28 -4.06 12.86
C PRO A 318 -22.15 -4.97 11.63
N CYS A 319 -22.54 -4.47 10.45
CA CYS A 319 -22.40 -5.15 9.17
C CYS A 319 -20.97 -5.04 8.59
N THR A 320 -19.97 -5.24 9.43
CA THR A 320 -18.56 -5.13 9.06
C THR A 320 -17.91 -6.49 8.89
N ILE A 321 -17.15 -6.67 7.81
CA ILE A 321 -16.33 -7.83 7.48
C ILE A 321 -14.86 -7.43 7.49
N THR A 322 -14.01 -8.33 7.94
CA THR A 322 -12.55 -8.25 7.87
C THR A 322 -12.02 -9.45 7.09
N LEU A 323 -10.75 -9.43 6.70
CA LEU A 323 -10.15 -10.58 6.02
C LEU A 323 -10.23 -11.89 6.83
N ASN A 324 -10.23 -11.82 8.17
CA ASN A 324 -10.39 -13.00 9.04
C ASN A 324 -11.77 -13.66 8.97
N ASP A 325 -12.77 -12.94 8.45
CA ASP A 325 -14.13 -13.45 8.30
C ASP A 325 -14.33 -14.13 6.93
N ILE A 326 -13.36 -14.02 6.03
CA ILE A 326 -13.44 -14.56 4.66
C ILE A 326 -13.19 -16.08 4.67
N PRO A 327 -13.98 -16.87 3.92
CA PRO A 327 -13.76 -18.30 3.80
C PRO A 327 -12.34 -18.61 3.28
N PRO A 328 -11.58 -19.48 3.96
CA PRO A 328 -10.16 -19.72 3.65
C PRO A 328 -9.94 -20.25 2.24
N GLU A 329 -10.91 -20.98 1.67
CA GLU A 329 -10.86 -21.51 0.30
C GLU A 329 -10.80 -20.42 -0.78
N LEU A 330 -11.26 -19.19 -0.47
CA LEU A 330 -11.13 -18.07 -1.41
C LEU A 330 -9.68 -17.60 -1.57
N LEU A 331 -8.79 -18.01 -0.67
CA LEU A 331 -7.35 -17.73 -0.73
C LEU A 331 -6.56 -18.84 -1.44
N ASP A 332 -7.19 -19.94 -1.85
CA ASP A 332 -6.54 -21.09 -2.49
C ASP A 332 -5.80 -20.75 -3.80
N PRO A 333 -6.25 -19.79 -4.65
CA PRO A 333 -5.48 -19.43 -5.84
C PRO A 333 -4.06 -18.96 -5.50
N LEU A 334 -3.85 -18.33 -4.33
CA LEU A 334 -2.53 -17.90 -3.88
C LEU A 334 -1.55 -19.07 -3.66
N ASP A 335 -2.04 -20.30 -3.49
CA ASP A 335 -1.17 -21.48 -3.34
C ASP A 335 -0.37 -21.79 -4.60
N GLN A 336 -0.76 -21.22 -5.75
CA GLN A 336 -0.02 -21.31 -7.01
C GLN A 336 1.17 -20.31 -7.10
N MET A 337 1.25 -19.36 -6.16
CA MET A 337 2.25 -18.30 -6.19
C MET A 337 3.44 -18.67 -5.31
N HIS A 338 4.60 -18.81 -5.94
CA HIS A 338 5.83 -19.22 -5.29
C HIS A 338 6.96 -18.22 -5.48
N CYS A 339 7.88 -18.20 -4.52
CA CYS A 339 9.06 -17.37 -4.59
C CYS A 339 9.88 -17.73 -5.84
N MET A 340 10.27 -16.73 -6.62
CA MET A 340 11.05 -16.94 -7.84
C MET A 340 12.43 -17.60 -7.60
N PHE A 341 12.98 -17.48 -6.40
CA PHE A 341 14.26 -18.08 -6.00
C PHE A 341 14.09 -19.37 -5.20
N SER A 342 12.85 -19.71 -4.83
CA SER A 342 12.53 -20.91 -4.07
C SER A 342 11.12 -21.38 -4.40
N PRO A 343 10.98 -22.24 -5.43
CA PRO A 343 9.68 -22.72 -5.88
C PRO A 343 8.89 -23.46 -4.79
N SER A 344 9.53 -24.04 -3.77
CA SER A 344 8.83 -24.68 -2.65
C SER A 344 8.26 -23.67 -1.63
N LYS A 345 8.71 -22.41 -1.66
CA LYS A 345 8.25 -21.37 -0.74
C LYS A 345 6.99 -20.69 -1.29
N SER A 346 5.86 -20.96 -0.65
CA SER A 346 4.59 -20.27 -0.91
C SER A 346 4.69 -18.77 -0.62
N LEU A 347 4.08 -17.95 -1.49
CA LEU A 347 3.92 -16.52 -1.31
C LEU A 347 2.61 -16.12 -0.64
N LYS A 348 1.71 -17.08 -0.33
CA LYS A 348 0.36 -16.82 0.17
C LYS A 348 0.34 -15.82 1.32
N SER A 349 1.12 -16.06 2.37
CA SER A 349 1.21 -15.19 3.55
C SER A 349 1.78 -13.79 3.25
N TYR A 350 2.70 -13.68 2.29
CA TYR A 350 3.30 -12.40 1.87
C TYR A 350 2.31 -11.53 1.07
N LEU A 351 1.38 -12.17 0.38
CA LEU A 351 0.43 -11.51 -0.52
C LEU A 351 -0.89 -11.13 0.17
N ILE A 352 -1.17 -11.67 1.35
CA ILE A 352 -2.35 -11.33 2.17
C ILE A 352 -2.56 -9.81 2.31
N PRO A 353 -1.55 -8.98 2.64
CA PRO A 353 -1.77 -7.53 2.72
C PRO A 353 -2.21 -6.92 1.39
N LEU A 354 -1.70 -7.43 0.26
CA LEU A 354 -2.09 -6.94 -1.07
C LEU A 354 -3.52 -7.36 -1.40
N VAL A 355 -3.93 -8.57 -1.05
CA VAL A 355 -5.33 -9.01 -1.17
C VAL A 355 -6.25 -8.08 -0.39
N ASP A 356 -5.95 -7.83 0.88
CA ASP A 356 -6.75 -6.97 1.77
C ASP A 356 -6.92 -5.56 1.18
N ALA A 357 -5.80 -4.97 0.72
CA ALA A 357 -5.77 -3.70 0.01
C ALA A 357 -6.64 -3.68 -1.25
N MET A 358 -6.47 -4.68 -2.12
CA MET A 358 -7.16 -4.78 -3.39
C MET A 358 -8.66 -4.99 -3.22
N VAL A 359 -9.08 -5.79 -2.23
CA VAL A 359 -10.50 -5.97 -1.90
C VAL A 359 -11.11 -4.65 -1.43
N ALA A 360 -10.46 -3.93 -0.51
CA ALA A 360 -10.92 -2.62 -0.05
C ALA A 360 -11.03 -1.61 -1.21
N ALA A 361 -10.09 -1.65 -2.17
CA ALA A 361 -10.11 -0.80 -3.36
C ALA A 361 -11.31 -1.03 -4.28
N HIS A 362 -12.03 -2.16 -4.18
CA HIS A 362 -13.24 -2.41 -4.97
C HIS A 362 -14.53 -1.85 -4.34
N ALA A 363 -14.44 -1.20 -3.18
CA ALA A 363 -15.58 -0.59 -2.51
C ALA A 363 -16.17 0.58 -3.32
N ARG A 364 -17.44 0.90 -3.05
CA ARG A 364 -18.13 2.09 -3.58
C ARG A 364 -17.40 3.38 -3.19
N ARG A 365 -16.97 3.42 -1.94
CA ARG A 365 -16.20 4.50 -1.32
C ARG A 365 -15.32 3.90 -0.24
N ILE A 366 -14.10 4.42 -0.12
CA ILE A 366 -13.14 3.99 0.89
C ILE A 366 -12.63 5.18 1.71
N PHE A 367 -12.51 4.99 3.03
CA PHE A 367 -11.82 5.92 3.91
C PHE A 367 -10.46 5.34 4.32
N THR A 368 -9.39 6.11 4.18
CA THR A 368 -8.03 5.58 4.33
C THR A 368 -7.23 6.36 5.37
N THR A 369 -6.34 5.66 6.09
CA THR A 369 -5.49 6.27 7.14
C THR A 369 -4.57 7.35 6.56
N PRO A 370 -4.65 8.61 7.03
CA PRO A 370 -3.79 9.69 6.56
C PRO A 370 -2.30 9.37 6.66
N ARG A 371 -1.50 9.90 5.73
CA ARG A 371 -0.02 9.75 5.66
C ARG A 371 0.50 8.33 5.45
N SER A 372 -0.36 7.31 5.39
CA SER A 372 0.03 5.96 5.00
C SER A 372 0.17 5.86 3.48
N THR A 373 1.35 5.46 3.00
CA THR A 373 1.58 5.21 1.57
C THR A 373 0.73 4.05 1.07
N PHE A 374 0.51 3.06 1.91
CA PHE A 374 -0.37 1.92 1.62
C PHE A 374 -1.83 2.38 1.46
N SER A 375 -2.32 3.22 2.37
CA SER A 375 -3.64 3.87 2.27
C SER A 375 -3.81 4.66 0.97
N LYS A 376 -2.79 5.47 0.62
CA LYS A 376 -2.81 6.28 -0.59
C LYS A 376 -2.98 5.39 -1.82
N TYR A 377 -2.20 4.32 -1.90
CA TYR A 377 -2.23 3.40 -3.01
C TYR A 377 -3.57 2.65 -3.12
N ILE A 378 -4.21 2.26 -2.00
CA ILE A 378 -5.57 1.70 -2.04
C ILE A 378 -6.58 2.71 -2.64
N GLY A 379 -6.45 4.00 -2.29
CA GLY A 379 -7.28 5.06 -2.86
C GLY A 379 -7.06 5.26 -4.36
N GLU A 380 -5.80 5.18 -4.82
CA GLU A 380 -5.44 5.23 -6.26
C GLU A 380 -6.06 4.04 -7.02
N LEU A 381 -5.97 2.83 -6.47
CA LEU A 381 -6.61 1.64 -7.04
C LEU A 381 -8.14 1.78 -7.05
N ASN A 382 -8.76 2.32 -6.00
CA ASN A 382 -10.20 2.56 -5.97
C ASN A 382 -10.65 3.56 -7.02
N GLU A 383 -9.88 4.63 -7.21
CA GLU A 383 -10.14 5.60 -8.26
C GLU A 383 -10.07 4.94 -9.64
N ALA A 384 -9.01 4.17 -9.90
CA ALA A 384 -8.79 3.48 -11.17
C ALA A 384 -9.86 2.42 -11.47
N TRP A 385 -10.23 1.62 -10.47
CA TRP A 385 -11.13 0.50 -10.68
C TRP A 385 -12.59 0.84 -10.51
N VAL A 386 -12.98 1.82 -9.69
CA VAL A 386 -14.41 2.07 -9.38
C VAL A 386 -14.85 3.45 -9.82
N LEU A 387 -14.11 4.50 -9.44
CA LEU A 387 -14.59 5.87 -9.60
C LEU A 387 -14.50 6.35 -11.05
N LYS A 388 -13.36 6.17 -11.71
CA LYS A 388 -13.13 6.62 -13.09
C LYS A 388 -14.07 5.97 -14.09
N GLU A 389 -14.43 4.70 -13.89
CA GLU A 389 -15.42 4.00 -14.73
C GLU A 389 -16.80 4.68 -14.73
N GLN A 390 -17.10 5.46 -13.69
CA GLN A 390 -18.35 6.19 -13.53
C GLN A 390 -18.18 7.71 -13.63
N GLY A 391 -16.99 8.21 -14.03
CA GLY A 391 -16.71 9.63 -14.19
C GLY A 391 -16.41 10.40 -12.90
N TYR A 392 -16.00 9.70 -11.84
CA TYR A 392 -15.66 10.29 -10.54
C TYR A 392 -14.16 10.15 -10.21
N THR A 393 -13.68 10.94 -9.26
CA THR A 393 -12.35 10.83 -8.66
C THR A 393 -12.47 10.84 -7.14
N GLN A 394 -11.39 10.57 -6.40
CA GLN A 394 -11.42 10.68 -4.93
C GLN A 394 -11.85 12.09 -4.47
N SER A 395 -11.50 13.14 -5.23
CA SER A 395 -11.86 14.52 -4.90
C SER A 395 -13.34 14.80 -5.04
N SER A 396 -14.10 14.03 -5.82
CA SER A 396 -15.56 14.17 -5.95
C SER A 396 -16.33 13.95 -4.65
N PHE A 397 -15.67 13.46 -3.59
CA PHE A 397 -16.28 13.15 -2.29
C PHE A 397 -15.65 13.92 -1.13
N LEU A 398 -14.81 14.91 -1.41
CA LEU A 398 -14.17 15.78 -0.42
C LEU A 398 -14.95 17.08 -0.15
N GLU A 399 -16.08 17.29 -0.82
CA GLU A 399 -16.98 18.44 -0.63
C GLU A 399 -18.02 18.22 0.47
#